data_AF-A0A6M8HZC0-F1
#
_entry.id   AF-A0A6M8HZC0-F1
#
_cell.length_a   1.000
_cell.length_b   1.000
_cell.length_c   1.000
_cell.angle_alpha   90.00
_cell.angle_beta   90.00
_cell.angle_gamma   90.00
#
_symmetry.space_group_name_H-M   'P 1'
#
loop_
_entity.id
_entity.type
_entity.pdbx_description
1 polymer ?
#
loop_
_entity_poly.entity_id
_entity_poly.type
_entity_poly.pdbx_seq_one_letter_code
_entity_poly.pdbx_strand_id
1 'polypeptide(L)'
;MTVKDKHPVCLLDLNANRSVVTPSLQHFPNAKSGIGETAGLSSSAFEYTLLRVLAGNVPHRIYAKDTMGRFIFANGAVARGMGVSDPVELLGKTDFDFYPLELATEYHRQEQATLTYGRSILNQEEHAKYLLLKDEAWMITTKVAVRDETGQIIGLVGINYEVTTQKAAELALQAAHAQAAEVTVRLKATVARLDLEVKERMPRLIGPDFIGIQVADLNAARTFYTKVVGLTVVSNGPPGAVVFDTKPIPFAVRTPVVDLHAVDTLGHGIALWFGCDDALHDHLASRDVLIASPPKDGPFGRYFAFQDPFGYTITAHTVQEAA
;
A
#
# COMPACT_ATOMS: atom_id res chain seq x y z
N MET A 1 1.36 26.77 13.69
CA MET A 1 2.62 26.00 13.50
C MET A 1 2.54 25.31 12.16
N THR A 2 3.43 25.69 11.27
CA THR A 2 3.62 25.24 9.88
C THR A 2 4.21 23.84 9.82
N VAL A 3 3.65 22.96 8.98
CA VAL A 3 4.41 22.20 7.97
C VAL A 3 3.51 22.05 6.75
N LYS A 4 3.95 22.64 5.63
CA LYS A 4 3.46 22.39 4.27
C LYS A 4 4.20 21.16 3.76
N ASP A 5 3.50 20.21 3.16
CA ASP A 5 4.08 19.38 2.09
C ASP A 5 3.02 19.14 1.02
N LYS A 6 3.18 19.88 -0.09
CA LYS A 6 2.50 19.64 -1.36
C LYS A 6 3.48 18.86 -2.24
N HIS A 7 3.21 17.59 -2.50
CA HIS A 7 3.77 16.89 -3.65
C HIS A 7 2.73 16.95 -4.79
N PRO A 8 3.02 17.60 -5.93
CA PRO A 8 2.24 17.40 -7.13
C PRO A 8 2.77 16.14 -7.84
N VAL A 9 1.96 15.08 -7.85
CA VAL A 9 2.15 13.93 -8.73
C VAL A 9 1.86 14.40 -10.15
N CYS A 10 2.90 14.47 -10.98
CA CYS A 10 2.78 14.75 -12.40
C CYS A 10 2.32 13.47 -13.10
N LEU A 11 1.00 13.31 -13.26
CA LEU A 11 0.45 12.36 -14.24
C LEU A 11 0.79 12.91 -15.64
N LEU A 12 1.76 12.27 -16.30
CA LEU A 12 1.94 12.45 -17.74
C LEU A 12 0.82 11.70 -18.45
N ASP A 13 -0.15 12.46 -18.97
CA ASP A 13 -1.15 11.99 -19.91
C ASP A 13 -0.46 11.37 -21.14
N LEU A 14 -0.50 10.04 -21.25
CA LEU A 14 0.10 9.26 -22.34
C LEU A 14 -0.80 9.15 -23.59
N ASN A 15 -1.88 9.93 -23.70
CA ASN A 15 -2.88 9.77 -24.77
C ASN A 15 -3.24 11.07 -25.50
N ALA A 16 -2.27 11.93 -25.79
CA ALA A 16 -2.45 12.99 -26.77
C ALA A 16 -2.06 12.51 -28.17
N ASN A 17 -3.01 11.87 -28.85
CA ASN A 17 -3.00 11.66 -30.30
C ASN A 17 -3.08 13.02 -31.00
N ARG A 18 -1.97 13.78 -31.03
CA ARG A 18 -1.83 14.96 -31.87
C ARG A 18 -1.21 14.51 -33.17
N SER A 19 -1.96 14.70 -34.25
CA SER A 19 -1.42 14.82 -35.60
C SER A 19 -0.35 15.92 -35.59
N VAL A 20 0.90 15.51 -35.39
CA VAL A 20 2.04 16.41 -35.51
C VAL A 20 2.20 16.70 -36.99
N VAL A 21 1.79 17.90 -37.38
CA VAL A 21 2.21 18.52 -38.63
C VAL A 21 3.74 18.59 -38.56
N THR A 22 4.42 17.67 -39.24
CA THR A 22 5.86 17.79 -39.49
C THR A 22 6.05 19.06 -40.31
N PRO A 23 6.76 20.09 -39.81
CA PRO A 23 7.04 21.24 -40.63
C PRO A 23 7.86 20.74 -41.84
N SER A 24 7.41 21.12 -43.04
CA SER A 24 8.28 21.08 -44.21
C SER A 24 9.53 21.90 -43.93
N LEU A 25 10.58 21.71 -44.72
CA LEU A 25 11.76 22.60 -44.79
C LEU A 25 11.39 24.02 -45.27
N GLN A 26 10.24 24.56 -44.88
CA GLN A 26 10.02 25.99 -44.90
C GLN A 26 10.94 26.57 -43.85
N HIS A 27 12.04 27.16 -44.33
CA HIS A 27 12.86 28.18 -43.68
C HIS A 27 12.48 28.38 -42.21
N PHE A 28 13.34 27.94 -41.29
CA PHE A 28 13.33 28.51 -39.94
C PHE A 28 13.20 30.03 -40.12
N PRO A 29 12.13 30.68 -39.61
CA PRO A 29 11.91 32.09 -39.83
C PRO A 29 13.19 32.79 -39.40
N ASN A 30 13.85 33.42 -40.37
CA ASN A 30 15.12 34.10 -40.25
C ASN A 30 15.31 34.60 -38.81
N ALA A 31 16.25 34.01 -38.07
CA ALA A 31 16.77 34.59 -36.84
C ALA A 31 17.59 35.88 -37.14
N LYS A 32 17.14 36.70 -38.11
CA LYS A 32 17.79 37.91 -38.60
C LYS A 32 17.47 39.14 -37.75
N SER A 33 16.67 39.03 -36.69
CA SER A 33 16.31 40.20 -35.88
C SER A 33 17.08 40.33 -34.55
N GLY A 34 18.14 39.55 -34.31
CA GLY A 34 18.84 39.66 -33.02
C GLY A 34 20.27 39.15 -32.90
N ILE A 35 20.88 38.60 -33.95
CA ILE A 35 22.27 38.13 -33.90
C ILE A 35 23.09 39.03 -34.82
N GLY A 36 23.67 40.08 -34.23
CA GLY A 36 24.56 40.99 -34.95
C GLY A 36 25.70 40.23 -35.60
N GLU A 37 26.04 40.64 -36.83
CA GLU A 37 27.25 40.30 -37.60
C GLU A 37 28.21 39.27 -36.96
N THR A 38 27.80 38.01 -36.88
CA THR A 38 28.76 36.93 -36.69
C THR A 38 29.35 36.60 -38.05
N ALA A 39 30.43 37.31 -38.39
CA ALA A 39 31.42 37.01 -39.42
C ALA A 39 30.99 36.05 -40.55
N GLY A 40 30.51 36.63 -41.67
CA GLY A 40 30.83 36.15 -43.02
C GLY A 40 30.24 34.83 -43.54
N LEU A 41 29.35 34.14 -42.84
CA LEU A 41 28.72 32.90 -43.34
C LEU A 41 27.32 33.15 -43.92
N SER A 42 26.98 32.50 -45.03
CA SER A 42 25.60 32.46 -45.53
C SER A 42 24.67 31.78 -44.51
N SER A 43 23.37 32.09 -44.53
CA SER A 43 22.38 31.49 -43.61
C SER A 43 22.47 29.95 -43.57
N SER A 44 22.62 29.33 -44.75
CA SER A 44 22.79 27.88 -44.89
C SER A 44 24.11 27.35 -44.33
N ALA A 45 25.21 28.10 -44.48
CA ALA A 45 26.51 27.72 -43.94
C ALA A 45 26.55 27.85 -42.41
N PHE A 46 25.83 28.82 -41.83
CA PHE A 46 25.65 28.94 -40.39
C PHE A 46 24.81 27.79 -39.82
N GLU A 47 23.65 27.48 -40.42
CA GLU A 47 22.80 26.36 -40.00
C GLU A 47 23.53 25.01 -40.07
N TYR A 48 24.25 24.76 -41.16
CA TYR A 48 25.09 23.56 -41.32
C TYR A 48 26.17 23.47 -40.23
N THR A 49 26.83 24.60 -39.93
CA THR A 49 27.84 24.67 -38.88
C THR A 49 27.24 24.40 -37.50
N LEU A 50 26.08 24.99 -37.20
CA LEU A 50 25.38 24.80 -35.93
C LEU A 50 24.97 23.33 -35.74
N LEU A 51 24.37 22.70 -36.75
CA LEU A 51 24.01 21.28 -36.71
C LEU A 51 25.22 20.39 -36.49
N ARG A 52 26.34 20.67 -37.17
CA ARG A 52 27.59 19.91 -37.01
C ARG A 52 28.17 20.04 -35.61
N VAL A 53 28.16 21.26 -35.04
CA VAL A 53 28.63 21.51 -33.67
C VAL A 53 27.73 20.80 -32.65
N LEU A 54 26.40 20.91 -32.79
CA LEU A 54 25.45 20.23 -31.91
C LEU A 54 25.65 18.71 -31.96
N ALA A 55 25.66 18.13 -33.15
CA ALA A 55 25.83 16.70 -33.32
C ALA A 55 27.19 16.20 -32.82
N GLY A 56 28.25 17.00 -32.92
CA GLY A 56 29.59 16.64 -32.45
C GLY A 56 29.76 16.68 -30.93
N ASN A 57 28.94 17.45 -30.21
CA ASN A 57 29.12 17.73 -28.78
C ASN A 57 28.07 17.10 -27.86
N VAL A 58 27.12 16.34 -28.41
CA VAL A 58 26.15 15.58 -27.61
C VAL A 58 26.56 14.11 -27.48
N PRO A 59 26.26 13.46 -26.35
CA PRO A 59 26.51 12.02 -26.18
C PRO A 59 25.49 11.14 -26.93
N HIS A 60 24.49 11.74 -27.57
CA HIS A 60 23.44 11.06 -28.33
C HIS A 60 23.94 10.63 -29.71
N ARG A 61 23.53 9.45 -30.16
CA ARG A 61 23.86 8.94 -31.49
C ARG A 61 22.90 9.58 -32.49
N ILE A 62 23.42 10.48 -33.34
CA ILE A 62 22.62 11.20 -34.33
C ILE A 62 23.05 10.76 -35.73
N TYR A 63 22.09 10.33 -36.53
CA TYR A 63 22.31 9.82 -37.88
C TYR A 63 21.22 10.29 -38.84
N ALA A 64 21.54 10.30 -40.13
CA ALA A 64 20.54 10.42 -41.19
C ALA A 64 20.79 9.35 -42.26
N LYS A 65 19.71 8.88 -42.87
CA LYS A 65 19.74 7.87 -43.92
C LYS A 65 18.95 8.32 -45.15
N ASP A 66 19.38 7.87 -46.32
CA ASP A 66 18.63 8.03 -47.56
C ASP A 66 17.39 7.11 -47.61
N THR A 67 16.61 7.20 -48.68
CA THR A 67 15.41 6.37 -48.90
C THR A 67 15.70 4.88 -49.09
N MET A 68 16.97 4.51 -49.31
CA MET A 68 17.41 3.12 -49.38
C MET A 68 17.93 2.60 -48.03
N GLY A 69 17.85 3.41 -46.97
CA GLY A 69 18.33 3.05 -45.64
C GLY A 69 19.84 3.13 -45.48
N ARG A 70 20.55 3.82 -46.39
CA ARG A 70 22.00 4.00 -46.30
C ARG A 70 22.35 5.24 -45.50
N PHE A 71 23.34 5.16 -44.63
CA PHE A 71 23.79 6.33 -43.87
C PHE A 71 24.33 7.41 -44.80
N ILE A 72 23.80 8.63 -44.66
CA ILE A 72 24.29 9.85 -45.33
C ILE A 72 24.90 10.84 -44.33
N PHE A 73 24.65 10.62 -43.03
CA PHE A 73 25.24 11.36 -41.94
C PHE A 73 25.31 10.46 -40.70
N ALA A 74 26.39 10.58 -39.93
CA ALA A 74 26.53 9.98 -38.61
C ALA A 74 27.47 10.88 -37.79
N ASN A 75 27.17 11.09 -36.51
CA ASN A 75 28.09 11.75 -35.60
C ASN A 75 29.09 10.76 -34.97
N GLY A 76 30.09 11.30 -34.27
CA GLY A 76 31.09 10.48 -33.57
C GLY A 76 30.51 9.52 -32.53
N ALA A 77 29.35 9.83 -31.95
CA ALA A 77 28.67 8.94 -31.00
C ALA A 77 28.09 7.69 -31.69
N VAL A 78 27.57 7.81 -32.91
CA VAL A 78 27.15 6.64 -33.71
C VAL A 78 28.37 5.76 -34.02
N ALA A 79 29.47 6.35 -34.51
CA ALA A 79 30.68 5.62 -34.86
C ALA A 79 31.22 4.78 -33.69
N ARG A 80 31.44 5.42 -32.54
CA ARG A 80 31.85 4.73 -31.31
C ARG A 80 30.86 3.64 -30.90
N GLY A 81 29.57 3.96 -30.97
CA GLY A 81 28.49 3.05 -30.61
C GLY A 81 28.28 1.87 -31.58
N MET A 82 28.87 1.93 -32.78
CA MET A 82 28.88 0.83 -33.76
C MET A 82 30.24 0.15 -33.85
N GLY A 83 31.23 0.56 -33.05
CA GLY A 83 32.56 -0.05 -33.04
C GLY A 83 33.48 0.35 -34.20
N VAL A 84 33.21 1.47 -34.88
CA VAL A 84 34.08 2.02 -35.94
C VAL A 84 34.79 3.29 -35.47
N SER A 85 35.95 3.57 -36.07
CA SER A 85 36.83 4.64 -35.60
C SER A 85 36.43 6.01 -36.14
N ASP A 86 35.93 6.07 -37.38
CA ASP A 86 35.52 7.30 -38.06
C ASP A 86 34.06 7.23 -38.55
N PRO A 87 33.23 8.25 -38.31
CA PRO A 87 31.88 8.34 -38.89
C PRO A 87 31.79 8.16 -40.42
N VAL A 88 32.86 8.50 -41.16
CA VAL A 88 32.94 8.32 -42.61
C VAL A 88 32.81 6.84 -43.00
N GLU A 89 33.25 5.91 -42.15
CA GLU A 89 33.15 4.47 -42.41
C GLU A 89 31.72 3.93 -42.44
N LEU A 90 30.74 4.71 -41.94
CA LEU A 90 29.32 4.35 -42.00
C LEU A 90 28.66 4.78 -43.30
N LEU A 91 29.19 5.79 -43.99
CA LEU A 91 28.52 6.41 -45.12
C LEU A 91 28.30 5.39 -46.25
N GLY A 92 27.09 5.35 -46.78
CA GLY A 92 26.66 4.40 -47.81
C GLY A 92 26.34 2.99 -47.31
N LYS A 93 26.67 2.65 -46.06
CA LYS A 93 26.34 1.36 -45.43
C LYS A 93 24.94 1.35 -44.83
N THR A 94 24.49 0.17 -44.41
CA THR A 94 23.17 -0.08 -43.83
C THR A 94 23.29 -0.68 -42.43
N ASP A 95 22.18 -0.86 -41.72
CA ASP A 95 22.20 -1.53 -40.40
C ASP A 95 22.69 -2.98 -40.49
N PHE A 96 22.51 -3.64 -41.64
CA PHE A 96 22.97 -5.02 -41.85
C PHE A 96 24.49 -5.17 -41.74
N ASP A 97 25.24 -4.08 -41.89
CA ASP A 97 26.70 -4.07 -41.75
C ASP A 97 27.17 -4.03 -40.29
N PHE A 98 26.29 -3.66 -39.35
CA PHE A 98 26.66 -3.34 -37.96
C PHE A 98 25.85 -4.07 -36.89
N TYR A 99 24.67 -4.59 -37.22
CA TYR A 99 23.77 -5.26 -36.29
C TYR A 99 23.53 -6.73 -36.70
N PRO A 100 23.26 -7.62 -35.73
CA PRO A 100 22.78 -8.98 -36.01
C PRO A 100 21.58 -8.96 -36.97
N LEU A 101 21.50 -9.96 -37.86
CA LEU A 101 20.49 -10.02 -38.93
C LEU A 101 19.06 -9.78 -38.44
N GLU A 102 18.69 -10.37 -37.30
CA GLU A 102 17.36 -10.19 -36.71
C GLU A 102 17.07 -8.72 -36.38
N LEU A 103 17.99 -8.05 -35.68
CA LEU A 103 17.85 -6.63 -35.32
C LEU A 103 17.91 -5.73 -36.54
N ALA A 104 18.84 -5.96 -37.46
CA ALA A 104 18.95 -5.21 -38.71
C ALA A 104 17.66 -5.31 -39.55
N THR A 105 17.04 -6.50 -39.58
CA THR A 105 15.77 -6.71 -40.28
C THR A 105 14.63 -5.92 -39.64
N GLU A 106 14.55 -5.93 -38.31
CA GLU A 106 13.54 -5.16 -37.58
C GLU A 106 13.72 -3.65 -37.75
N TYR A 107 14.96 -3.15 -37.62
CA TYR A 107 15.27 -1.74 -37.87
C TYR A 107 14.94 -1.34 -39.30
N HIS A 108 15.32 -2.16 -40.28
CA HIS A 108 14.97 -1.90 -41.67
C HIS A 108 13.45 -1.85 -41.88
N ARG A 109 12.69 -2.79 -41.31
CA ARG A 109 11.22 -2.80 -41.39
C ARG A 109 10.60 -1.52 -40.81
N GLN A 110 11.09 -1.09 -39.65
CA GLN A 110 10.67 0.16 -39.01
C GLN A 110 11.00 1.38 -39.87
N GLU A 111 12.23 1.47 -40.37
CA GLU A 111 12.68 2.56 -41.24
C GLU A 111 11.89 2.61 -42.54
N GLN A 112 11.58 1.48 -43.15
CA GLN A 112 10.72 1.41 -44.33
C GLN A 112 9.31 1.94 -44.05
N ALA A 113 8.75 1.70 -42.85
CA ALA A 113 7.47 2.28 -42.47
C ALA A 113 7.54 3.81 -42.31
N THR A 114 8.65 4.33 -41.78
CA THR A 114 8.92 5.77 -41.70
C THR A 114 9.10 6.38 -43.09
N LEU A 115 9.87 5.72 -43.98
CA LEU A 115 10.18 6.21 -45.31
C LEU A 115 9.00 6.12 -46.29
N THR A 116 8.16 5.08 -46.16
CA THR A 116 7.00 4.87 -47.04
C THR A 116 5.78 5.67 -46.58
N TYR A 117 5.49 5.66 -45.27
CA TYR A 117 4.23 6.18 -44.74
C TYR A 117 4.42 7.46 -43.90
N GLY A 118 5.65 7.92 -43.69
CA GLY A 118 5.94 9.06 -42.82
C GLY A 118 5.68 8.77 -41.33
N ARG A 119 5.54 7.51 -40.94
CA ARG A 119 5.26 7.12 -39.55
C ARG A 119 6.52 7.29 -38.71
N SER A 120 6.54 8.35 -37.92
CA SER A 120 7.64 8.62 -36.99
C SER A 120 7.62 7.66 -35.81
N ILE A 121 8.80 7.26 -35.37
CA ILE A 121 9.03 6.54 -34.12
C ILE A 121 9.53 7.56 -33.12
N LEU A 122 8.91 7.65 -31.96
CA LEU A 122 9.26 8.63 -30.92
C LEU A 122 9.47 7.91 -29.60
N ASN A 123 10.59 8.19 -28.93
CA ASN A 123 10.93 7.66 -27.61
C ASN A 123 10.74 6.15 -27.44
N GLN A 124 11.03 5.37 -28.49
CA GLN A 124 10.91 3.92 -28.43
C GLN A 124 12.10 3.33 -27.69
N GLU A 125 11.84 2.56 -26.64
CA GLU A 125 12.88 1.79 -25.96
C GLU A 125 13.29 0.59 -26.83
N GLU A 126 14.59 0.46 -27.08
CA GLU A 126 15.19 -0.60 -27.88
C GLU A 126 16.37 -1.20 -27.12
N HIS A 127 16.47 -2.53 -27.11
CA HIS A 127 17.63 -3.23 -26.58
C HIS A 127 18.58 -3.56 -27.73
N ALA A 128 19.63 -2.76 -27.87
CA ALA A 128 20.56 -2.83 -28.98
C ALA A 128 21.71 -3.79 -28.69
N LYS A 129 21.96 -4.69 -29.66
CA LYS A 129 23.14 -5.57 -29.70
C LYS A 129 23.92 -5.28 -30.97
N TYR A 130 25.25 -5.22 -30.87
CA TYR A 130 26.11 -4.81 -31.97
C TYR A 130 26.98 -5.98 -32.45
N LEU A 131 27.35 -6.00 -33.74
CA LEU A 131 28.28 -7.00 -34.27
C LEU A 131 29.73 -6.75 -33.85
N LEU A 132 30.10 -5.48 -33.76
CA LEU A 132 31.49 -5.06 -33.52
C LEU A 132 31.79 -4.74 -32.04
N LEU A 133 30.78 -4.80 -31.16
CA LEU A 133 30.93 -4.55 -29.73
C LEU A 133 30.39 -5.73 -28.92
N LYS A 134 31.03 -6.01 -27.77
CA LYS A 134 30.57 -7.08 -26.87
C LYS A 134 29.43 -6.64 -25.95
N ASP A 135 29.31 -5.35 -25.70
CA ASP A 135 28.36 -4.82 -24.72
C ASP A 135 27.01 -4.52 -25.38
N GLU A 136 25.94 -4.84 -24.67
CA GLU A 136 24.55 -4.52 -25.03
C GLU A 136 24.18 -3.15 -24.45
N ALA A 137 23.30 -2.42 -25.12
CA ALA A 137 22.87 -1.09 -24.68
C ALA A 137 21.35 -0.94 -24.73
N TRP A 138 20.80 -0.27 -23.73
CA TRP A 138 19.41 0.19 -23.77
C TRP A 138 19.36 1.57 -24.40
N MET A 139 18.54 1.73 -25.43
CA MET A 139 18.43 2.95 -26.20
C MET A 139 16.99 3.47 -26.16
N ILE A 140 16.83 4.78 -26.05
CA ILE A 140 15.60 5.48 -26.39
C ILE A 140 15.81 6.08 -27.78
N THR A 141 15.01 5.62 -28.73
CA THR A 141 15.17 5.87 -30.15
C THR A 141 14.03 6.73 -30.68
N THR A 142 14.40 7.76 -31.44
CA THR A 142 13.47 8.58 -32.24
C THR A 142 13.91 8.53 -33.69
N LYS A 143 13.00 8.24 -34.62
CA LYS A 143 13.21 8.23 -36.07
C LYS A 143 12.11 9.03 -36.74
N VAL A 144 12.46 10.05 -37.51
CA VAL A 144 11.50 10.93 -38.20
C VAL A 144 11.84 11.05 -39.67
N ALA A 145 10.80 11.08 -40.52
CA ALA A 145 10.98 11.26 -41.96
C ALA A 145 11.44 12.69 -42.27
N VAL A 146 12.42 12.82 -43.16
CA VAL A 146 12.86 14.10 -43.72
C VAL A 146 12.13 14.33 -45.03
N ARG A 147 11.52 15.50 -45.19
CA ARG A 147 10.76 15.88 -46.38
C ARG A 147 11.40 17.09 -47.06
N ASP A 148 11.40 17.10 -48.39
CA ASP A 148 11.80 18.27 -49.17
C ASP A 148 10.71 19.35 -49.19
N GLU A 149 10.95 20.44 -49.92
CA GLU A 149 10.02 21.57 -50.07
C GLU A 149 8.69 21.18 -50.74
N THR A 150 8.68 20.09 -51.52
CA THR A 150 7.48 19.54 -52.16
C THR A 150 6.68 18.61 -51.24
N GLY A 151 7.22 18.30 -50.05
CA GLY A 151 6.63 17.38 -49.08
C GLY A 151 7.00 15.91 -49.32
N GLN A 152 7.81 15.63 -50.34
CA GLN A 152 8.28 14.28 -50.67
C GLN A 152 9.30 13.82 -49.62
N ILE A 153 9.17 12.58 -49.16
CA ILE A 153 10.14 11.99 -48.23
C ILE A 153 11.44 11.73 -49.00
N ILE A 154 12.54 12.29 -48.50
CA ILE A 154 13.89 12.19 -49.08
C ILE A 154 14.85 11.38 -48.20
N GLY A 155 14.41 10.95 -47.02
CA GLY A 155 15.21 10.18 -46.09
C GLY A 155 14.62 10.19 -44.69
N LEU A 156 15.43 9.84 -43.70
CA LEU A 156 15.09 9.93 -42.29
C LEU A 156 16.25 10.46 -41.47
N VAL A 157 15.94 11.02 -40.30
CA VAL A 157 16.90 11.34 -39.25
C VAL A 157 16.52 10.57 -38.00
N GLY A 158 17.54 10.08 -37.30
CA GLY A 158 17.36 9.35 -36.06
C GLY A 158 18.28 9.84 -34.95
N ILE A 159 17.78 9.72 -33.73
CA ILE A 159 18.51 10.01 -32.49
C ILE A 159 18.33 8.82 -31.56
N ASN A 160 19.44 8.26 -31.08
CA ASN A 160 19.43 7.24 -30.05
C ASN A 160 20.12 7.79 -28.80
N TYR A 161 19.41 7.78 -27.68
CA TYR A 161 19.93 8.12 -26.36
C TYR A 161 20.13 6.86 -25.54
N GLU A 162 21.34 6.64 -25.04
CA GLU A 162 21.64 5.47 -24.22
C GLU A 162 21.16 5.65 -22.78
N VAL A 163 20.40 4.67 -22.28
CA VAL A 163 19.82 4.63 -20.94
C VAL A 163 20.21 3.38 -20.16
N THR A 164 21.29 2.69 -20.57
CA THR A 164 21.74 1.41 -19.97
C THR A 164 21.94 1.52 -18.46
N THR A 165 22.64 2.55 -17.99
CA THR A 165 22.91 2.74 -16.55
C THR A 165 21.64 3.01 -15.75
N GLN A 166 20.72 3.78 -16.33
CA GLN A 166 19.44 4.14 -15.73
C GLN A 166 18.54 2.90 -15.65
N LYS A 167 18.51 2.09 -16.71
CA LYS A 167 17.75 0.84 -16.75
C LYS A 167 18.28 -0.17 -15.74
N ALA A 168 19.60 -0.31 -15.61
CA ALA A 168 20.22 -1.17 -14.62
C ALA A 168 19.87 -0.75 -13.18
N ALA A 169 19.91 0.56 -12.90
CA ALA A 169 19.51 1.10 -11.60
C ALA A 169 18.02 0.88 -11.31
N GLU A 170 17.16 1.08 -12.31
CA GLU A 170 15.72 0.83 -12.20
C GLU A 170 15.43 -0.64 -11.86
N LEU A 171 16.03 -1.58 -12.59
CA LEU A 171 15.87 -3.01 -12.36
C LEU A 171 16.42 -3.44 -10.99
N ALA A 172 17.57 -2.90 -10.57
CA ALA A 172 18.14 -3.17 -9.25
C ALA A 172 17.23 -2.67 -8.13
N LEU A 173 16.65 -1.47 -8.30
CA LEU A 173 15.69 -0.91 -7.35
C LEU A 173 14.43 -1.76 -7.25
N GLN A 174 13.87 -2.19 -8.39
CA GLN A 174 12.71 -3.09 -8.44
C GLN A 174 12.99 -4.41 -7.72
N ALA A 175 14.16 -5.01 -7.94
CA ALA A 175 14.57 -6.24 -7.26
C ALA A 175 14.71 -6.04 -5.74
N ALA A 176 15.33 -4.95 -5.31
CA ALA A 176 15.48 -4.62 -3.89
C ALA A 176 14.13 -4.41 -3.20
N HIS A 177 13.18 -3.73 -3.86
CA HIS A 177 11.82 -3.57 -3.36
C HIS A 177 11.08 -4.90 -3.20
N ALA A 178 11.20 -5.81 -4.18
CA ALA A 178 10.59 -7.13 -4.11
C ALA A 178 11.15 -7.94 -2.92
N GLN A 179 12.48 -7.94 -2.74
CA GLN A 179 13.12 -8.61 -1.60
C GLN A 179 12.69 -8.00 -0.25
N ALA A 180 12.64 -6.68 -0.14
CA ALA A 180 12.20 -6.00 1.07
C ALA A 180 10.74 -6.33 1.43
N ALA A 181 9.86 -6.43 0.42
CA ALA A 181 8.47 -6.83 0.61
C ALA A 181 8.37 -8.27 1.14
N GLU A 182 9.13 -9.21 0.57
CA GLU A 182 9.18 -10.60 1.02
C GLU A 182 9.65 -10.72 2.48
N VAL A 183 10.75 -10.03 2.82
CA VAL A 183 11.28 -10.00 4.20
C VAL A 183 10.24 -9.42 5.16
N THR A 184 9.52 -8.37 4.76
CA THR A 184 8.47 -7.74 5.58
C THR A 184 7.33 -8.71 5.87
N VAL A 185 6.88 -9.48 4.88
CA VAL A 185 5.83 -10.50 5.06
C VAL A 185 6.29 -11.58 6.03
N ARG A 186 7.51 -12.09 5.85
CA ARG A 186 8.09 -13.11 6.73
C ARG A 186 8.27 -12.61 8.16
N LEU A 187 8.71 -11.36 8.33
CA LEU A 187 8.87 -10.74 9.64
C LEU A 187 7.52 -10.58 10.33
N LYS A 188 6.49 -10.08 9.64
CA LYS A 188 5.13 -9.97 10.19
C LYS A 188 4.59 -11.31 10.67
N ALA A 189 4.77 -12.37 9.89
CA ALA A 189 4.36 -13.72 10.28
C ALA A 189 5.12 -14.21 11.53
N THR A 190 6.42 -13.92 11.62
CA THR A 190 7.25 -14.29 12.77
C THR A 190 6.82 -13.54 14.03
N VAL A 191 6.58 -12.23 13.94
CA VAL A 191 6.10 -11.41 15.05
C VAL A 191 4.75 -11.95 15.56
N ALA A 192 3.78 -12.18 14.67
CA ALA A 192 2.47 -12.71 15.05
C ALA A 192 2.56 -14.07 15.77
N ARG A 193 3.48 -14.94 15.33
CA ARG A 193 3.72 -16.23 16.00
C ARG A 193 4.29 -16.05 17.41
N LEU A 194 5.25 -15.16 17.59
CA LEU A 194 5.84 -14.87 18.90
C LEU A 194 4.83 -14.23 19.85
N ASP A 195 3.97 -13.34 19.36
CA ASP A 195 2.90 -12.71 20.17
C ASP A 195 1.93 -13.78 20.72
N LEU A 196 1.57 -14.77 19.90
CA LEU A 196 0.74 -15.90 20.33
C LEU A 196 1.45 -16.74 21.39
N GLU A 197 2.73 -17.08 21.18
CA GLU A 197 3.51 -17.88 22.13
C GLU A 197 3.67 -17.18 23.48
N VAL A 198 3.88 -15.87 23.49
CA VAL A 198 3.92 -15.06 24.72
C VAL A 198 2.56 -15.06 25.41
N LYS A 199 1.47 -14.91 24.66
CA LYS A 199 0.11 -14.90 25.21
C LYS A 199 -0.30 -16.25 25.79
N GLU A 200 0.12 -17.35 25.18
CA GLU A 200 -0.13 -18.72 25.67
C GLU A 200 0.69 -19.05 26.93
N ARG A 201 1.89 -18.48 27.07
CA ARG A 201 2.77 -18.71 28.24
C ARG A 201 2.48 -17.83 29.44
N MET A 202 1.66 -16.79 29.31
CA MET A 202 1.31 -15.89 30.43
C MET A 202 0.20 -16.52 31.29
N PRO A 203 0.50 -16.96 32.53
CA PRO A 203 -0.55 -17.36 33.45
C PRO A 203 -1.45 -16.15 33.74
N ARG A 204 -2.74 -16.29 33.41
CA ARG A 204 -3.75 -15.26 33.62
C ARG A 204 -4.90 -15.84 34.43
N LEU A 205 -5.40 -15.04 35.37
CA LEU A 205 -6.67 -15.32 36.02
C LEU A 205 -7.80 -15.08 35.00
N ILE A 206 -8.76 -16.00 34.89
CA ILE A 206 -9.91 -15.87 33.97
C ILE A 206 -11.14 -15.58 34.82
N GLY A 207 -11.36 -14.29 35.15
CA GLY A 207 -12.55 -13.83 35.88
C GLY A 207 -12.75 -14.48 37.26
N PRO A 208 -13.87 -14.20 37.94
CA PRO A 208 -14.26 -14.98 39.11
C PRO A 208 -14.91 -16.29 38.65
N ASP A 209 -14.33 -17.44 39.03
CA ASP A 209 -14.93 -18.77 38.79
C ASP A 209 -15.95 -19.18 39.86
N PHE A 210 -16.03 -18.42 40.97
CA PHE A 210 -16.91 -18.69 42.10
C PHE A 210 -17.14 -17.44 42.96
N ILE A 211 -18.37 -17.23 43.43
CA ILE A 211 -18.73 -16.16 44.37
C ILE A 211 -19.29 -16.78 45.64
N GLY A 212 -18.71 -16.47 46.80
CA GLY A 212 -19.17 -16.95 48.09
C GLY A 212 -19.34 -15.82 49.09
N ILE A 213 -20.49 -15.75 49.77
CA ILE A 213 -20.72 -14.82 50.89
C ILE A 213 -21.01 -15.58 52.20
N GLN A 214 -20.76 -14.92 53.33
CA GLN A 214 -20.88 -15.52 54.65
C GLN A 214 -22.15 -15.00 55.34
N VAL A 215 -22.95 -15.89 55.89
CA VAL A 215 -24.25 -15.55 56.49
C VAL A 215 -24.32 -16.09 57.90
N ALA A 216 -24.92 -15.33 58.81
CA ALA A 216 -25.08 -15.73 60.21
C ALA A 216 -26.03 -16.93 60.37
N ASP A 217 -27.05 -17.04 59.50
CA ASP A 217 -28.00 -18.15 59.48
C ASP A 217 -28.10 -18.77 58.07
N LEU A 218 -27.51 -19.96 57.92
CA LEU A 218 -27.46 -20.67 56.65
C LEU A 218 -28.84 -21.18 56.19
N ASN A 219 -29.73 -21.52 57.11
CA ASN A 219 -31.05 -22.04 56.77
C ASN A 219 -31.99 -20.90 56.32
N ALA A 220 -31.93 -19.77 57.02
CA ALA A 220 -32.63 -18.56 56.61
C ALA A 220 -32.13 -18.07 55.24
N ALA A 221 -30.82 -18.10 55.00
CA ALA A 221 -30.23 -17.74 53.71
C ALA A 221 -30.68 -18.67 52.59
N ARG A 222 -30.60 -20.00 52.79
CA ARG A 222 -31.11 -20.98 51.84
C ARG A 222 -32.57 -20.67 51.48
N THR A 223 -33.39 -20.39 52.48
CA THR A 223 -34.82 -20.11 52.28
C THR A 223 -35.03 -18.84 51.48
N PHE A 224 -34.35 -17.74 51.84
CA PHE A 224 -34.42 -16.48 51.11
C PHE A 224 -34.00 -16.65 49.64
N TYR A 225 -32.81 -17.20 49.40
CA TYR A 225 -32.30 -17.33 48.03
C TYR A 225 -33.12 -18.29 47.16
N THR A 226 -33.74 -19.33 47.74
CA THR A 226 -34.55 -20.28 46.96
C THR A 226 -36.00 -19.85 46.78
N LYS A 227 -36.63 -19.28 47.82
CA LYS A 227 -38.08 -19.00 47.84
C LYS A 227 -38.43 -17.55 47.54
N VAL A 228 -37.46 -16.64 47.63
CA VAL A 228 -37.66 -15.20 47.40
C VAL A 228 -36.85 -14.73 46.19
N VAL A 229 -35.57 -15.09 46.10
CA VAL A 229 -34.73 -14.72 44.94
C VAL A 229 -34.94 -15.67 43.75
N GLY A 230 -35.34 -16.92 43.99
CA GLY A 230 -35.64 -17.90 42.94
C GLY A 230 -34.44 -18.74 42.47
N LEU A 231 -33.36 -18.80 43.24
CA LEU A 231 -32.18 -19.60 42.91
C LEU A 231 -32.40 -21.10 43.18
N THR A 232 -31.83 -21.93 42.31
CA THR A 232 -31.90 -23.40 42.44
C THR A 232 -30.67 -23.93 43.18
N VAL A 233 -30.87 -24.79 44.18
CA VAL A 233 -29.78 -25.42 44.95
C VAL A 233 -29.21 -26.60 44.19
N VAL A 234 -27.88 -26.72 44.17
CA VAL A 234 -27.19 -27.90 43.66
C VAL A 234 -27.21 -29.01 44.71
N SER A 235 -27.63 -30.22 44.32
CA SER A 235 -27.55 -31.42 45.15
C SER A 235 -26.08 -31.81 45.33
N ASN A 236 -25.57 -31.72 46.57
CA ASN A 236 -24.19 -32.04 47.03
C ASN A 236 -23.20 -30.85 47.12
N GLY A 237 -23.60 -29.80 47.86
CA GLY A 237 -22.68 -28.75 48.29
C GLY A 237 -21.74 -29.18 49.44
N PRO A 238 -20.61 -28.47 49.66
CA PRO A 238 -19.72 -28.70 50.80
C PRO A 238 -20.44 -28.55 52.16
N PRO A 239 -19.99 -29.24 53.23
CA PRO A 239 -20.54 -29.03 54.57
C PRO A 239 -20.46 -27.56 55.00
N GLY A 240 -21.57 -27.04 55.55
CA GLY A 240 -21.65 -25.65 56.00
C GLY A 240 -21.82 -24.61 54.89
N ALA A 241 -22.12 -25.03 53.66
CA ALA A 241 -22.43 -24.17 52.52
C ALA A 241 -23.66 -24.63 51.74
N VAL A 242 -24.32 -23.67 51.08
CA VAL A 242 -25.39 -23.91 50.10
C VAL A 242 -24.95 -23.27 48.79
N VAL A 243 -24.78 -24.10 47.77
CA VAL A 243 -24.35 -23.68 46.43
C VAL A 243 -25.57 -23.64 45.50
N PHE A 244 -25.65 -22.57 44.71
CA PHE A 244 -26.73 -22.30 43.76
C PHE A 244 -26.25 -22.49 42.31
N ASP A 245 -27.12 -23.00 41.45
CA ASP A 245 -26.89 -23.20 40.02
C ASP A 245 -27.05 -21.89 39.24
N THR A 246 -26.12 -20.96 39.47
CA THR A 246 -26.03 -19.69 38.73
C THR A 246 -25.03 -19.82 37.60
N LYS A 247 -25.35 -19.23 36.43
CA LYS A 247 -24.51 -19.30 35.24
C LYS A 247 -24.05 -17.90 34.80
N PRO A 248 -22.82 -17.76 34.28
CA PRO A 248 -21.78 -18.79 34.16
C PRO A 248 -21.02 -19.08 35.46
N ILE A 249 -21.22 -18.28 36.52
CA ILE A 249 -20.42 -18.32 37.75
C ILE A 249 -21.29 -18.84 38.89
N PRO A 250 -20.91 -19.94 39.57
CA PRO A 250 -21.62 -20.44 40.74
C PRO A 250 -21.58 -19.47 41.91
N PHE A 251 -22.70 -19.36 42.61
CA PHE A 251 -22.87 -18.56 43.82
C PHE A 251 -23.13 -19.45 45.02
N ALA A 252 -22.56 -19.12 46.18
CA ALA A 252 -22.80 -19.84 47.42
C ALA A 252 -22.94 -18.93 48.64
N VAL A 253 -23.74 -19.41 49.60
CA VAL A 253 -23.78 -18.87 50.96
C VAL A 253 -23.20 -19.90 51.92
N ARG A 254 -22.47 -19.46 52.94
CA ARG A 254 -21.86 -20.35 53.93
C ARG A 254 -21.92 -19.80 55.35
N THR A 255 -21.79 -20.70 56.31
CA THR A 255 -21.54 -20.33 57.71
C THR A 255 -20.28 -19.47 57.87
N PRO A 256 -20.25 -18.54 58.84
CA PRO A 256 -19.14 -17.61 58.99
C PRO A 256 -17.85 -18.33 59.38
N VAL A 257 -16.75 -17.91 58.77
CA VAL A 257 -15.37 -18.25 59.14
C VAL A 257 -14.62 -17.07 59.75
N VAL A 258 -15.25 -15.90 59.75
CA VAL A 258 -14.78 -14.65 60.41
C VAL A 258 -15.93 -14.04 61.20
N ASP A 259 -15.62 -13.11 62.11
CA ASP A 259 -16.64 -12.37 62.87
C ASP A 259 -17.30 -11.30 61.97
N LEU A 260 -18.57 -11.53 61.63
CA LEU A 260 -19.36 -10.61 60.78
C LEU A 260 -19.86 -9.38 61.55
N HIS A 261 -19.82 -9.39 62.89
CA HIS A 261 -20.30 -8.28 63.73
C HIS A 261 -19.22 -7.23 64.02
N ALA A 262 -17.97 -7.49 63.63
CA ALA A 262 -16.85 -6.56 63.79
C ALA A 262 -16.83 -5.44 62.73
N VAL A 263 -17.80 -5.42 61.80
CA VAL A 263 -17.90 -4.46 60.69
C VAL A 263 -19.31 -3.90 60.60
N ASP A 264 -19.40 -2.57 60.45
CA ASP A 264 -20.69 -1.85 60.43
C ASP A 264 -21.48 -2.04 59.12
N THR A 265 -20.85 -2.53 58.05
CA THR A 265 -21.51 -2.72 56.74
C THR A 265 -20.87 -3.86 55.95
N LEU A 266 -21.61 -4.96 55.78
CA LEU A 266 -21.16 -6.09 54.96
C LEU A 266 -21.19 -5.74 53.46
N GLY A 267 -20.13 -6.11 52.74
CA GLY A 267 -20.08 -5.97 51.28
C GLY A 267 -19.95 -4.54 50.74
N HIS A 268 -19.65 -3.55 51.59
CA HIS A 268 -19.47 -2.16 51.13
C HIS A 268 -18.40 -2.05 50.03
N GLY A 269 -18.74 -1.41 48.92
CA GLY A 269 -17.85 -1.25 47.76
C GLY A 269 -17.77 -2.46 46.80
N ILE A 270 -18.40 -3.59 47.13
CA ILE A 270 -18.49 -4.78 46.26
C ILE A 270 -19.87 -4.81 45.61
N ALA A 271 -19.92 -4.89 44.29
CA ALA A 271 -21.17 -5.08 43.54
C ALA A 271 -21.30 -6.53 43.06
N LEU A 272 -22.30 -7.26 43.56
CA LEU A 272 -22.62 -8.61 43.12
C LEU A 272 -23.71 -8.56 42.05
N TRP A 273 -23.39 -8.98 40.83
CA TRP A 273 -24.31 -8.89 39.69
C TRP A 273 -24.95 -10.23 39.38
N PHE A 274 -26.28 -10.24 39.33
CA PHE A 274 -27.09 -11.38 38.91
C PHE A 274 -27.96 -10.97 37.72
N GLY A 275 -28.08 -11.86 36.74
CA GLY A 275 -29.08 -11.72 35.69
C GLY A 275 -30.46 -12.12 36.20
N CYS A 276 -31.49 -11.36 35.85
CA CYS A 276 -32.87 -11.64 36.22
C CYS A 276 -33.86 -11.40 35.07
N ASP A 277 -35.09 -11.88 35.27
CA ASP A 277 -36.25 -11.48 34.46
C ASP A 277 -36.80 -10.11 34.92
N ASP A 278 -37.74 -9.56 34.15
CA ASP A 278 -38.36 -8.26 34.42
C ASP A 278 -39.31 -8.26 35.63
N ALA A 279 -39.73 -9.44 36.12
CA ALA A 279 -40.70 -9.55 37.21
C ALA A 279 -40.05 -9.57 38.60
N LEU A 280 -38.73 -9.81 38.69
CA LEU A 280 -38.02 -9.97 39.95
C LEU A 280 -38.16 -8.75 40.88
N HIS A 281 -38.09 -7.53 40.34
CA HIS A 281 -38.23 -6.31 41.15
C HIS A 281 -39.56 -6.28 41.91
N ASP A 282 -40.67 -6.46 41.19
CA ASP A 282 -42.01 -6.39 41.76
C ASP A 282 -42.26 -7.57 42.72
N HIS A 283 -41.70 -8.74 42.40
CA HIS A 283 -41.71 -9.89 43.29
C HIS A 283 -41.04 -9.58 44.64
N LEU A 284 -39.84 -9.00 44.62
CA LEU A 284 -39.08 -8.64 45.83
C LEU A 284 -39.80 -7.55 46.64
N ALA A 285 -40.31 -6.52 45.97
CA ALA A 285 -41.07 -5.46 46.62
C ALA A 285 -42.33 -5.99 47.32
N SER A 286 -43.02 -6.99 46.73
CA SER A 286 -44.20 -7.62 47.34
C SER A 286 -43.92 -8.47 48.59
N ARG A 287 -42.64 -8.74 48.88
CA ARG A 287 -42.17 -9.57 50.00
C ARG A 287 -41.42 -8.76 51.06
N ASP A 288 -41.61 -7.43 51.06
CA ASP A 288 -40.96 -6.49 51.96
C ASP A 288 -39.42 -6.55 51.93
N VAL A 289 -38.84 -6.96 50.79
CA VAL A 289 -37.39 -6.92 50.58
C VAL A 289 -36.95 -5.47 50.34
N LEU A 290 -35.92 -5.03 51.06
CA LEU A 290 -35.42 -3.66 50.95
C LEU A 290 -34.78 -3.42 49.58
N ILE A 291 -35.39 -2.55 48.78
CA ILE A 291 -34.83 -2.07 47.51
C ILE A 291 -33.85 -0.93 47.80
N ALA A 292 -32.56 -1.24 47.79
CA ALA A 292 -31.48 -0.29 48.08
C ALA A 292 -31.31 0.78 46.98
N SER A 293 -31.59 0.42 45.72
CA SER A 293 -31.63 1.35 44.59
C SER A 293 -32.79 0.99 43.68
N PRO A 294 -33.67 1.95 43.32
CA PRO A 294 -34.80 1.68 42.41
C PRO A 294 -34.29 1.34 41.00
N PRO A 295 -35.15 0.70 40.16
CA PRO A 295 -34.82 0.38 38.78
C PRO A 295 -34.41 1.60 37.96
N LYS A 296 -33.27 1.48 37.29
CA LYS A 296 -32.72 2.48 36.38
C LYS A 296 -31.96 1.81 35.25
N ASP A 297 -31.74 2.55 34.17
CA ASP A 297 -31.04 2.03 33.00
C ASP A 297 -29.53 2.20 33.14
N GLY A 298 -28.77 1.22 32.64
CA GLY A 298 -27.32 1.19 32.70
C GLY A 298 -26.68 0.49 31.51
N PRO A 299 -25.34 0.40 31.52
CA PRO A 299 -24.57 -0.19 30.41
C PRO A 299 -24.82 -1.68 30.18
N PHE A 300 -25.45 -2.37 31.13
CA PHE A 300 -25.78 -3.80 31.06
C PHE A 300 -27.30 -4.04 31.03
N GLY A 301 -28.07 -3.05 30.55
CA GLY A 301 -29.53 -3.08 30.57
C GLY A 301 -30.13 -2.41 31.79
N ARG A 302 -31.44 -2.61 32.00
CA ARG A 302 -32.15 -2.10 33.17
C ARG A 302 -31.74 -2.90 34.40
N TYR A 303 -31.43 -2.21 35.50
CA TYR A 303 -30.94 -2.85 36.71
C TYR A 303 -31.45 -2.14 37.97
N PHE A 304 -31.45 -2.86 39.09
CA PHE A 304 -31.78 -2.34 40.42
C PHE A 304 -30.94 -3.06 41.47
N ALA A 305 -30.94 -2.57 42.71
CA ALA A 305 -30.23 -3.21 43.81
C ALA A 305 -31.15 -3.41 45.01
N PHE A 306 -31.00 -4.55 45.68
CA PHE A 306 -31.74 -4.92 46.87
C PHE A 306 -30.80 -5.45 47.97
N GLN A 307 -31.24 -5.42 49.22
CA GLN A 307 -30.52 -6.02 50.34
C GLN A 307 -31.11 -7.38 50.69
N ASP A 308 -30.23 -8.36 50.88
CA ASP A 308 -30.61 -9.62 51.49
C ASP A 308 -30.87 -9.44 53.01
N PRO A 309 -31.47 -10.42 53.70
CA PRO A 309 -31.73 -10.33 55.13
C PRO A 309 -30.47 -10.22 56.01
N PHE A 310 -29.28 -10.40 55.43
CA PHE A 310 -27.99 -10.39 56.12
C PHE A 310 -27.19 -9.12 55.86
N GLY A 311 -27.71 -8.17 55.08
CA GLY A 311 -27.11 -6.86 54.85
C GLY A 311 -26.21 -6.78 53.60
N TYR A 312 -26.14 -7.82 52.77
CA TYR A 312 -25.43 -7.74 51.49
C TYR A 312 -26.27 -7.02 50.43
N THR A 313 -25.65 -6.09 49.71
CA THR A 313 -26.29 -5.44 48.56
C THR A 313 -26.04 -6.25 47.30
N ILE A 314 -27.12 -6.64 46.62
CA ILE A 314 -27.11 -7.44 45.40
C ILE A 314 -27.70 -6.60 44.27
N THR A 315 -27.01 -6.57 43.13
CA THR A 315 -27.44 -5.89 41.91
C THR A 315 -28.03 -6.92 40.94
N ALA A 316 -29.28 -6.70 40.54
CA ALA A 316 -29.95 -7.50 39.53
C ALA A 316 -30.10 -6.69 38.24
N HIS A 317 -29.85 -7.31 37.09
CA HIS A 317 -30.03 -6.69 35.78
C HIS A 317 -30.87 -7.58 34.87
N THR A 318 -31.76 -6.98 34.09
CA THR A 318 -32.56 -7.70 33.10
C THR A 318 -31.63 -8.31 32.06
N VAL A 319 -31.70 -9.62 31.89
CA VAL A 319 -31.04 -10.31 30.77
C VAL A 319 -32.03 -10.34 29.61
N GLN A 320 -31.67 -9.73 28.47
CA GLN A 320 -32.43 -9.93 27.24
C GLN A 320 -32.24 -11.38 26.78
N GLU A 321 -33.33 -12.14 26.67
CA GLU A 321 -33.28 -13.46 26.05
C GLU A 321 -32.68 -13.32 24.65
N ALA A 322 -31.61 -14.06 24.37
CA ALA A 322 -31.09 -14.18 23.02
C ALA A 322 -32.16 -14.92 22.19
N ALA A 323 -32.77 -14.22 21.24
CA ALA A 323 -33.64 -14.81 20.23
C ALA A 323 -32.89 -15.82 19.35
#